data_AF-A0A6L5G0Z0-F1
#
_entry.id   AF-A0A6L5G0Z0-F1
#
_cell.length_a   1.000
_cell.length_b   1.000
_cell.length_c   1.000
_cell.angle_alpha   90.00
_cell.angle_beta   90.00
_cell.angle_gamma   90.00
#
_symmetry.space_group_name_H-M   'P 1'
#
loop_
_entity.id
_entity.type
_entity.pdbx_description
1 polymer ?
#
loop_
_entity_poly.entity_id
_entity_poly.type
_entity_poly.pdbx_seq_one_letter_code
_entity_poly.pdbx_strand_id
1 'polypeptide(L)'
;MRLAGAFLLVLAGCTGGDGGPQTESRTNATVYYFDGDALTPVDRELRPGEGLEGVAQSMLAPAPGRLSSALSEVEISEVSVVGDVITVEVDEGFVDASDDEVARRSGQVVYGLTASDLEASVTFVSGAEPIEVITGDGSSTDDPVSRADYARFRPWLEILRPAPGDALATHSFRVEVALREEVDVRLKLEASDRKYYDVVRSGVGIISVPLDVILVGGGTLTVTALQSGVERSLEIPVTFNPQN
;
A
#
# COMPACT_ATOMS: atom_id res chain seq x y z
N MET A 1 -69.81 5.48 -45.69
CA MET A 1 -70.44 5.66 -44.36
C MET A 1 -69.40 5.27 -43.33
N ARG A 2 -68.76 6.21 -42.62
CA ARG A 2 -69.14 6.75 -41.29
C ARG A 2 -69.31 5.61 -40.26
N LEU A 3 -68.67 5.53 -39.09
CA LEU A 3 -67.95 6.45 -38.19
C LEU A 3 -67.07 5.55 -37.27
N ALA A 4 -65.81 5.90 -36.98
CA ALA A 4 -65.31 6.59 -35.76
C ALA A 4 -65.03 5.70 -34.53
N GLY A 5 -63.85 5.93 -33.95
CA GLY A 5 -63.40 5.38 -32.68
C GLY A 5 -61.94 5.72 -32.40
N ALA A 6 -61.63 7.01 -32.35
CA ALA A 6 -60.33 7.52 -31.93
C ALA A 6 -60.19 7.42 -30.41
N PHE A 7 -59.02 6.97 -29.93
CA PHE A 7 -58.48 7.42 -28.65
C PHE A 7 -57.01 7.77 -28.85
N LEU A 8 -56.76 9.07 -28.77
CA LEU A 8 -55.45 9.71 -28.77
C LEU A 8 -55.14 10.04 -27.31
N LEU A 9 -53.99 9.59 -26.81
CA LEU A 9 -53.37 10.17 -25.62
C LEU A 9 -51.89 10.32 -25.93
N VAL A 10 -51.52 11.56 -26.25
CA VAL A 10 -50.15 12.05 -26.36
C VAL A 10 -49.77 12.59 -24.98
N LEU A 11 -48.66 12.13 -24.42
CA LEU A 11 -47.73 12.99 -23.68
C LEU A 11 -46.31 12.56 -23.99
N ALA A 12 -45.55 13.53 -24.50
CA ALA A 12 -44.10 13.48 -24.63
C ALA A 12 -43.43 13.52 -23.25
N GLY A 13 -42.31 12.81 -23.14
CA GLY A 13 -41.35 12.95 -22.05
C GLY A 13 -39.95 12.69 -22.60
N CYS A 14 -39.29 13.73 -23.11
CA CYS A 14 -37.85 13.75 -23.30
C CYS A 14 -37.21 14.10 -21.95
N THR A 15 -36.48 13.18 -21.34
CA THR A 15 -35.45 13.41 -20.30
C THR A 15 -34.63 12.11 -20.25
N GLY A 16 -33.40 12.06 -20.75
CA GLY A 16 -32.24 12.57 -20.00
C GLY A 16 -31.94 11.60 -18.86
N GLY A 17 -31.06 10.64 -19.08
CA GLY A 17 -30.67 9.61 -18.12
C GLY A 17 -29.21 9.24 -18.31
N ASP A 18 -28.37 10.24 -18.02
CA ASP A 18 -26.94 10.23 -17.74
C ASP A 18 -26.18 8.91 -17.93
N GLY A 19 -25.26 8.92 -18.90
CA GLY A 19 -23.96 8.32 -18.66
C GLY A 19 -23.32 9.07 -17.50
N GLY A 20 -23.69 8.68 -16.27
CA GLY A 20 -23.02 9.16 -15.07
C GLY A 20 -21.53 8.89 -15.23
N PRO A 21 -20.64 9.80 -14.80
CA PRO A 21 -19.22 9.51 -14.79
C PRO A 21 -19.07 8.18 -14.07
N GLN A 22 -18.52 7.17 -14.76
CA GLN A 22 -18.01 6.00 -14.07
C GLN A 22 -17.09 6.59 -13.01
N THR A 23 -17.48 6.45 -11.75
CA THR A 23 -16.62 6.84 -10.65
C THR A 23 -15.52 5.79 -10.66
N GLU A 24 -14.55 6.06 -11.52
CA GLU A 24 -13.28 5.39 -11.62
C GLU A 24 -12.79 5.19 -10.19
N SER A 25 -12.88 3.94 -9.74
CA SER A 25 -12.64 3.61 -8.34
C SER A 25 -11.16 3.87 -8.06
N ARG A 26 -10.89 4.97 -7.38
CA ARG A 26 -9.54 5.33 -6.92
C ARG A 26 -9.02 4.20 -6.06
N THR A 27 -7.77 3.82 -6.28
CA THR A 27 -7.10 2.80 -5.48
C THR A 27 -6.13 3.50 -4.55
N ASN A 28 -6.20 3.21 -3.26
CA ASN A 28 -5.21 3.71 -2.31
C ASN A 28 -3.96 2.84 -2.37
N ALA A 29 -2.79 3.48 -2.44
CA ALA A 29 -1.51 2.82 -2.30
C ALA A 29 -0.74 3.39 -1.11
N THR A 30 0.05 2.55 -0.46
CA THR A 30 0.94 2.96 0.62
C THR A 30 2.31 3.28 0.05
N VAL A 31 2.76 4.53 0.22
CA VAL A 31 4.13 4.96 -0.07
C VAL A 31 4.85 5.27 1.23
N TYR A 32 6.19 5.35 1.21
CA TYR A 32 6.96 5.62 2.42
C TYR A 32 7.78 6.91 2.30
N TYR A 33 7.90 7.64 3.42
CA TYR A 33 8.74 8.82 3.59
C TYR A 33 9.49 8.73 4.92
N PHE A 34 10.57 9.48 5.10
CA PHE A 34 11.32 9.48 6.35
C PHE A 34 10.73 10.40 7.42
N ASP A 35 10.66 9.90 8.65
CA ASP A 35 10.55 10.68 9.90
C ASP A 35 11.84 10.43 10.71
N GLY A 36 12.81 11.34 10.59
CA GLY A 36 14.17 11.09 11.07
C GLY A 36 14.84 9.95 10.29
N ASP A 37 15.12 8.83 10.97
CA ASP A 37 15.80 7.67 10.38
C ASP A 37 14.86 6.50 10.07
N ALA A 38 13.57 6.63 10.39
CA ALA A 38 12.58 5.59 10.15
C ALA A 38 11.66 5.98 8.99
N LEU A 39 11.30 5.00 8.18
CA LEU A 39 10.26 5.15 7.17
C LEU A 39 8.87 5.22 7.83
N THR A 40 7.99 6.01 7.27
CA THR A 40 6.62 6.20 7.73
C THR A 40 5.71 6.01 6.52
N PRO A 41 4.77 5.06 6.57
CA PRO A 41 3.83 4.86 5.48
C PRO A 41 2.84 6.03 5.40
N VAL A 42 2.48 6.39 4.19
CA VAL A 42 1.54 7.43 3.83
C VAL A 42 0.64 6.90 2.72
N ASP A 43 -0.67 7.07 2.89
CA ASP A 43 -1.64 6.71 1.86
C ASP A 43 -1.65 7.76 0.74
N ARG A 44 -1.60 7.28 -0.50
CA ARG A 44 -1.72 8.09 -1.72
C ARG A 44 -2.84 7.52 -2.57
N GLU A 45 -3.70 8.41 -3.06
CA GLU A 45 -4.70 8.03 -4.05
C GLU A 45 -4.01 7.87 -5.41
N LEU A 46 -4.14 6.69 -5.99
CA LEU A 46 -3.75 6.42 -7.37
C LEU A 46 -4.97 6.48 -8.29
N ARG A 47 -4.74 6.91 -9.53
CA ARG A 47 -5.72 6.75 -10.59
C ARG A 47 -5.86 5.26 -10.93
N PRO A 48 -7.03 4.83 -11.39
CA PRO A 48 -7.19 3.44 -11.81
C PRO A 48 -6.17 3.07 -12.89
N GLY A 49 -5.53 1.92 -12.72
CA GLY A 49 -4.57 1.39 -13.69
C GLY A 49 -3.14 1.92 -13.57
N GLU A 50 -2.84 2.85 -12.65
CA GLU A 50 -1.45 3.34 -12.50
C GLU A 50 -0.49 2.31 -11.89
N GLY A 51 -0.98 1.32 -11.14
CA GLY A 51 -0.15 0.21 -10.63
C GLY A 51 1.10 0.67 -9.86
N LEU A 52 2.22 -0.04 -10.04
CA LEU A 52 3.50 0.27 -9.39
C LEU A 52 4.16 1.55 -9.92
N GLU A 53 3.94 1.91 -11.19
CA GLU A 53 4.39 3.20 -11.73
C GLU A 53 3.74 4.36 -10.95
N GLY A 54 2.44 4.26 -10.68
CA GLY A 54 1.72 5.22 -9.82
C GLY A 54 2.30 5.33 -8.42
N VAL A 55 2.71 4.20 -7.83
CA VAL A 55 3.40 4.16 -6.52
C VAL A 55 4.73 4.89 -6.58
N ALA A 56 5.56 4.60 -7.59
CA ALA A 56 6.86 5.25 -7.79
C ALA A 56 6.72 6.76 -7.98
N GLN A 57 5.83 7.19 -8.88
CA GLN A 57 5.57 8.62 -9.13
C GLN A 57 5.02 9.32 -7.88
N SER A 58 4.21 8.63 -7.08
CA SER A 58 3.71 9.18 -5.82
C SER A 58 4.82 9.39 -4.78
N MET A 59 5.88 8.59 -4.79
CA MET A 59 7.04 8.77 -3.89
C MET A 59 7.91 9.98 -4.27
N LEU A 60 7.95 10.35 -5.55
CA LEU A 60 8.64 11.54 -6.04
C LEU A 60 7.91 12.84 -5.67
N ALA A 61 6.61 12.76 -5.37
CA ALA A 61 5.84 13.92 -4.91
C ALA A 61 6.36 14.44 -3.56
N PRO A 62 6.23 15.75 -3.27
CA PRO A 62 6.65 16.32 -2.01
C PRO A 62 6.13 15.56 -0.78
N ALA A 63 7.03 15.28 0.15
CA ALA A 63 6.71 14.63 1.41
C ALA A 63 5.71 15.49 2.22
N PRO A 64 4.68 14.90 2.83
CA PRO A 64 3.67 15.67 3.55
C PRO A 64 4.15 16.08 4.94
N GLY A 65 3.75 17.28 5.37
CA GLY A 65 3.93 17.75 6.74
C GLY A 65 5.40 17.87 7.15
N ARG A 66 5.81 17.07 8.15
CA ARG A 66 7.18 17.06 8.70
C ARG A 66 8.06 15.94 8.14
N LEU A 67 7.53 15.13 7.24
CA LEU A 67 8.27 14.02 6.64
C LEU A 67 9.24 14.53 5.58
N SER A 68 10.27 13.74 5.28
CA SER A 68 11.23 14.02 4.21
C SER A 68 11.26 12.89 3.17
N SER A 69 11.56 13.23 1.92
CA SER A 69 11.79 12.26 0.84
C SER A 69 13.28 12.21 0.53
N ALA A 70 13.85 11.01 0.46
CA ALA A 70 15.20 10.79 -0.05
C ALA A 70 15.26 10.91 -1.59
N LEU A 71 14.11 10.88 -2.26
CA LEU A 71 13.97 10.89 -3.72
C LEU A 71 13.68 12.29 -4.30
N SER A 72 14.00 13.35 -3.56
CA SER A 72 13.63 14.73 -3.94
C SER A 72 14.38 15.26 -5.18
N GLU A 73 15.53 14.67 -5.50
CA GLU A 73 16.43 15.08 -6.59
C GLU A 73 16.73 13.91 -7.54
N VAL A 74 15.82 12.95 -7.60
CA VAL A 74 15.98 11.68 -8.31
C VAL A 74 14.82 11.50 -9.29
N GLU A 75 15.08 10.87 -10.42
CA GLU A 75 14.05 10.49 -11.38
C GLU A 75 13.89 8.97 -11.43
N ILE A 76 12.63 8.52 -11.51
CA ILE A 76 12.28 7.12 -11.80
C ILE A 76 11.53 7.13 -13.12
N SER A 77 12.12 6.55 -14.16
CA SER A 77 11.58 6.57 -15.52
C SER A 77 10.66 5.40 -15.82
N GLU A 78 10.94 4.23 -15.28
CA GLU A 78 10.17 3.00 -15.54
C GLU A 78 10.13 2.08 -14.31
N VAL A 79 9.00 1.38 -14.15
CA VAL A 79 8.87 0.28 -13.18
C VAL A 79 8.23 -0.90 -13.89
N SER A 80 8.90 -2.05 -13.86
CA SER A 80 8.42 -3.29 -14.45
C SER A 80 8.53 -4.46 -13.47
N VAL A 81 7.81 -5.54 -13.74
CA VAL A 81 7.79 -6.73 -12.87
C VAL A 81 8.09 -7.97 -13.69
N VAL A 82 9.05 -8.76 -13.24
CA VAL A 82 9.41 -10.06 -13.83
C VAL A 82 9.46 -11.11 -12.72
N GLY A 83 8.40 -11.92 -12.60
CA GLY A 83 8.23 -12.82 -11.46
C GLY A 83 8.02 -12.03 -10.17
N ASP A 84 8.83 -12.32 -9.15
CA ASP A 84 8.76 -11.66 -7.83
C ASP A 84 9.82 -10.53 -7.70
N VAL A 85 10.41 -10.11 -8.82
CA VAL A 85 11.40 -9.03 -8.89
C VAL A 85 10.79 -7.83 -9.60
N ILE A 86 10.81 -6.68 -8.92
CA ILE A 86 10.40 -5.39 -9.44
C ILE A 86 11.67 -4.68 -9.94
N THR A 87 11.74 -4.40 -11.24
CA THR A 87 12.84 -3.65 -11.83
C THR A 87 12.48 -2.18 -11.89
N VAL A 88 13.37 -1.32 -11.39
CA VAL A 88 13.19 0.14 -11.34
C VAL A 88 14.30 0.81 -12.12
N GLU A 89 13.95 1.53 -13.17
CA GLU A 89 14.89 2.37 -13.90
C GLU A 89 15.02 3.72 -13.20
N VAL A 90 16.25 4.07 -12.87
CA VAL A 90 16.61 5.31 -12.19
C VAL A 90 17.68 6.07 -12.97
N ASP A 91 17.71 7.39 -12.78
CA ASP A 91 18.73 8.23 -13.39
C ASP A 91 20.10 8.08 -12.72
N GLU A 92 21.16 8.55 -13.38
CA GLU A 92 22.53 8.51 -12.84
C GLU A 92 22.66 9.27 -11.51
N GLY A 93 21.81 10.29 -11.30
CA GLY A 93 21.74 11.05 -10.06
C GLY A 93 21.32 10.22 -8.84
N PHE A 94 20.73 9.03 -9.04
CA PHE A 94 20.33 8.13 -7.96
C PHE A 94 21.51 7.67 -7.09
N VAL A 95 22.64 7.33 -7.73
CA VAL A 95 23.85 6.82 -7.06
C VAL A 95 24.92 7.88 -6.86
N ASP A 96 24.79 9.07 -7.46
CA ASP A 96 25.68 10.21 -7.24
C ASP A 96 25.35 10.95 -5.93
N ALA A 97 25.50 10.24 -4.81
CA ALA A 97 25.27 10.76 -3.47
C ALA A 97 26.16 10.03 -2.44
N SER A 98 26.09 10.44 -1.18
CA SER A 98 26.75 9.68 -0.11
C SER A 98 26.13 8.29 0.08
N ASP A 99 26.92 7.31 0.55
CA ASP A 99 26.44 5.94 0.79
C ASP A 99 25.16 5.88 1.65
N ASP A 100 25.08 6.72 2.70
CA ASP A 100 23.89 6.79 3.55
C ASP A 100 22.66 7.33 2.79
N GLU A 101 22.88 8.28 1.89
CA GLU A 101 21.81 8.83 1.05
C GLU A 101 21.34 7.85 -0.01
N VAL A 102 22.25 7.15 -0.69
CA VAL A 102 21.92 6.05 -1.61
C VAL A 102 21.14 4.97 -0.87
N ALA A 103 21.58 4.57 0.32
CA ALA A 103 20.86 3.59 1.13
C ALA A 103 19.45 4.06 1.51
N ARG A 104 19.28 5.35 1.83
CA ARG A 104 17.96 5.93 2.13
C ARG A 104 17.05 5.98 0.91
N ARG A 105 17.58 6.34 -0.26
CA ARG A 105 16.86 6.32 -1.55
C ARG A 105 16.37 4.92 -1.87
N SER A 106 17.28 3.95 -1.87
CA SER A 106 16.96 2.55 -2.15
C SER A 106 15.97 1.97 -1.14
N GLY A 107 16.16 2.26 0.15
CA GLY A 107 15.23 1.83 1.20
C GLY A 107 13.82 2.39 1.02
N GLN A 108 13.70 3.67 0.66
CA GLN A 108 12.38 4.29 0.40
C GLN A 108 11.69 3.62 -0.80
N VAL A 109 12.42 3.39 -1.90
CA VAL A 109 11.89 2.71 -3.09
C VAL A 109 11.48 1.28 -2.78
N VAL A 110 12.34 0.50 -2.13
CA VAL A 110 12.09 -0.90 -1.78
C VAL A 110 10.85 -1.01 -0.92
N TYR A 111 10.74 -0.25 0.16
CA TYR A 111 9.54 -0.29 1.01
C TYR A 111 8.27 0.14 0.27
N GLY A 112 8.34 1.15 -0.59
CA GLY A 112 7.20 1.60 -1.39
C GLY A 112 6.70 0.55 -2.38
N LEU A 113 7.58 0.00 -3.20
CA LEU A 113 7.19 -0.92 -4.29
C LEU A 113 6.80 -2.30 -3.78
N THR A 114 7.31 -2.72 -2.62
CA THR A 114 6.97 -4.00 -1.97
C THR A 114 5.83 -3.86 -0.95
N ALA A 115 5.11 -2.74 -0.92
CA ALA A 115 4.03 -2.51 0.05
C ALA A 115 2.85 -3.50 -0.07
N SER A 116 2.54 -3.94 -1.28
CA SER A 116 1.48 -4.90 -1.55
C SER A 116 1.95 -6.36 -1.56
N ASP A 117 3.25 -6.59 -1.63
CA ASP A 117 3.87 -7.92 -1.65
C ASP A 117 5.20 -7.87 -0.89
N LEU A 118 5.16 -8.39 0.35
CA LEU A 118 6.30 -8.34 1.27
C LEU A 118 7.41 -9.33 0.90
N GLU A 119 7.12 -10.31 0.04
CA GLU A 119 8.10 -11.30 -0.42
C GLU A 119 8.82 -10.84 -1.70
N ALA A 120 8.32 -9.78 -2.35
CA ALA A 120 8.94 -9.19 -3.54
C ALA A 120 10.30 -8.54 -3.23
N SER A 121 11.13 -8.49 -4.27
CA SER A 121 12.44 -7.82 -4.27
C SER A 121 12.53 -6.77 -5.37
N VAL A 122 13.51 -5.87 -5.27
CA VAL A 122 13.72 -4.78 -6.22
C VAL A 122 15.11 -4.85 -6.81
N THR A 123 15.22 -4.74 -8.13
CA THR A 123 16.48 -4.50 -8.84
C THR A 123 16.49 -3.09 -9.38
N PHE A 124 17.59 -2.37 -9.17
CA PHE A 124 17.79 -1.03 -9.71
C PHE A 124 18.60 -1.12 -11.00
N VAL A 125 18.17 -0.40 -12.03
CA VAL A 125 18.86 -0.34 -13.33
C VAL A 125 19.01 1.10 -13.79
N SER A 126 20.02 1.36 -14.60
CA SER A 126 20.13 2.58 -15.39
C SER A 126 20.24 2.17 -16.86
N GLY A 127 19.22 2.51 -17.65
CA GLY A 127 19.01 1.88 -18.96
C GLY A 127 18.78 0.37 -18.82
N ALA A 128 19.66 -0.44 -19.40
CA ALA A 128 19.53 -1.91 -19.42
C ALA A 128 20.48 -2.62 -18.43
N GLU A 129 21.29 -1.88 -17.68
CA GLU A 129 22.33 -2.45 -16.82
C GLU A 129 21.95 -2.30 -15.34
N PRO A 130 22.04 -3.38 -14.53
CA PRO A 130 21.94 -3.28 -13.08
C PRO A 130 22.98 -2.31 -12.53
N ILE A 131 22.57 -1.53 -11.54
CA ILE A 131 23.47 -0.62 -10.83
C ILE A 131 23.69 -1.10 -9.39
N GLU A 132 24.88 -0.85 -8.87
CA GLU A 132 25.21 -1.14 -7.48
C GLU A 132 24.49 -0.14 -6.55
N VAL A 133 23.79 -0.66 -5.55
CA VAL A 133 23.14 0.12 -4.50
C VAL A 133 23.74 -0.19 -3.14
N ILE A 134 23.58 0.73 -2.19
CA ILE A 134 24.00 0.56 -0.81
C ILE A 134 22.82 0.03 0.02
N THR A 135 23.01 -1.07 0.74
CA THR A 135 22.03 -1.65 1.67
C THR A 135 22.01 -0.92 3.02
N GLY A 136 21.00 -1.18 3.85
CA GLY A 136 20.83 -0.50 5.14
C GLY A 136 21.96 -0.76 6.16
N ASP A 137 22.75 -1.82 5.98
CA ASP A 137 23.94 -2.14 6.77
C ASP A 137 25.23 -1.49 6.23
N GLY A 138 25.15 -0.80 5.08
CA GLY A 138 26.28 -0.13 4.42
C GLY A 138 27.05 -1.02 3.44
N SER A 139 26.62 -2.27 3.21
CA SER A 139 27.18 -3.10 2.15
C SER A 139 26.71 -2.60 0.77
N SER A 140 27.41 -2.98 -0.30
CA SER A 140 27.00 -2.68 -1.67
C SER A 140 26.66 -3.96 -2.44
N THR A 141 25.68 -3.88 -3.34
CA THR A 141 25.22 -5.02 -4.15
C THR A 141 24.47 -4.55 -5.40
N ASP A 142 24.55 -5.34 -6.48
CA ASP A 142 23.76 -5.22 -7.71
C ASP A 142 22.70 -6.35 -7.83
N ASP A 143 22.59 -7.22 -6.82
CA ASP A 143 21.56 -8.26 -6.72
C ASP A 143 20.19 -7.64 -6.35
N PRO A 144 19.06 -8.35 -6.62
CA PRO A 144 17.76 -7.94 -6.12
C PRO A 144 17.75 -7.79 -4.59
N VAL A 145 17.26 -6.65 -4.10
CA VAL A 145 17.20 -6.31 -2.67
C VAL A 145 15.77 -6.28 -2.14
N SER A 146 15.60 -6.62 -0.87
CA SER A 146 14.32 -6.75 -0.18
C SER A 146 14.22 -5.78 1.01
N ARG A 147 13.05 -5.76 1.67
CA ARG A 147 12.88 -4.98 2.92
C ARG A 147 13.88 -5.38 4.02
N ALA A 148 14.30 -6.64 4.04
CA ALA A 148 15.25 -7.14 5.05
C ALA A 148 16.61 -6.43 4.93
N ASP A 149 17.05 -6.13 3.70
CA ASP A 149 18.31 -5.45 3.42
C ASP A 149 18.30 -4.00 3.89
N TYR A 150 17.11 -3.42 4.08
CA TYR A 150 16.89 -2.06 4.57
C TYR A 150 16.25 -2.01 5.97
N ALA A 151 16.40 -3.08 6.76
CA ALA A 151 15.84 -3.16 8.10
C ALA A 151 16.28 -2.01 9.04
N ARG A 152 17.40 -1.34 8.77
CA ARG A 152 17.83 -0.11 9.47
C ARG A 152 16.80 1.02 9.35
N PHE A 153 16.11 1.14 8.22
CA PHE A 153 15.12 2.19 7.94
C PHE A 153 13.68 1.75 8.19
N ARG A 154 13.49 0.52 8.68
CA ARG A 154 12.16 -0.05 8.89
C ARG A 154 11.20 0.92 9.59
N PRO A 155 9.91 0.86 9.23
CA PRO A 155 8.90 1.63 9.92
C PRO A 155 8.85 1.35 11.42
N TRP A 156 8.36 2.35 12.17
CA TRP A 156 8.12 2.18 13.61
C TRP A 156 7.13 1.04 13.89
N LEU A 157 6.22 0.79 12.93
CA LEU A 157 5.31 -0.33 12.90
C LEU A 157 5.12 -0.84 11.46
N GLU A 158 5.23 -2.15 11.29
CA GLU A 158 4.98 -2.85 10.04
C GLU A 158 4.07 -4.06 10.29
N ILE A 159 3.10 -4.29 9.43
CA ILE A 159 2.30 -5.52 9.46
C ILE A 159 2.98 -6.53 8.57
N LEU A 160 3.36 -7.67 9.14
CA LEU A 160 3.93 -8.79 8.40
C LEU A 160 2.83 -9.75 7.95
N ARG A 161 1.82 -9.95 8.79
CA ARG A 161 0.64 -10.76 8.46
C ARG A 161 -0.60 -10.20 9.15
N PRO A 162 -1.79 -10.34 8.56
CA PRO A 162 -2.04 -10.88 7.21
C PRO A 162 -1.54 -9.95 6.09
N ALA A 163 -1.20 -10.49 4.92
CA ALA A 163 -0.85 -9.73 3.73
C ALA A 163 -2.12 -9.30 2.94
N PRO A 164 -2.05 -8.26 2.09
CA PRO A 164 -3.15 -7.94 1.18
C PRO A 164 -3.54 -9.16 0.34
N GLY A 165 -4.84 -9.45 0.25
CA GLY A 165 -5.37 -10.64 -0.43
C GLY A 165 -5.54 -11.87 0.45
N ASP A 166 -4.94 -11.91 1.65
CA ASP A 166 -5.10 -13.03 2.56
C ASP A 166 -6.56 -13.20 3.01
N ALA A 167 -7.02 -14.45 3.01
CA ALA A 167 -8.28 -14.83 3.62
C ALA A 167 -8.10 -15.03 5.12
N LEU A 168 -8.86 -14.31 5.94
CA LEU A 168 -8.83 -14.42 7.39
C LEU A 168 -9.83 -15.48 7.86
N ALA A 169 -9.41 -16.25 8.87
CA ALA A 169 -10.30 -17.17 9.56
C ALA A 169 -11.41 -16.39 10.30
N THR A 170 -12.61 -16.98 10.32
CA THR A 170 -13.86 -16.33 10.74
C THR A 170 -14.09 -16.18 12.24
N HIS A 171 -13.15 -16.65 13.06
CA HIS A 171 -13.32 -16.73 14.52
C HIS A 171 -12.12 -16.17 15.27
N SER A 172 -10.91 -16.55 14.86
CA SER A 172 -9.68 -16.00 15.40
C SER A 172 -8.62 -16.01 14.30
N PHE A 173 -7.83 -14.94 14.22
CA PHE A 173 -6.63 -14.91 13.40
C PHE A 173 -5.51 -14.17 14.13
N ARG A 174 -4.29 -14.35 13.66
CA ARG A 174 -3.12 -13.68 14.22
C ARG A 174 -2.67 -12.57 13.30
N VAL A 175 -2.45 -11.40 13.89
CA VAL A 175 -1.75 -10.30 13.24
C VAL A 175 -0.31 -10.34 13.72
N GLU A 176 0.62 -10.52 12.80
CA GLU A 176 2.04 -10.40 13.07
C GLU A 176 2.44 -8.97 12.72
N VAL A 177 2.91 -8.22 13.73
CA VAL A 177 3.43 -6.87 13.51
C VAL A 177 4.88 -6.79 14.00
N ALA A 178 5.70 -6.05 13.27
CA ALA A 178 7.07 -5.74 13.65
C ALA A 178 7.13 -4.31 14.20
N LEU A 179 7.45 -4.17 15.49
CA LEU A 179 7.62 -2.88 16.17
C LEU A 179 9.09 -2.50 16.32
N ARG A 180 9.45 -1.27 15.96
CA ARG A 180 10.83 -0.75 16.10
C ARG A 180 11.12 -0.29 17.52
N GLU A 181 10.11 0.22 18.20
CA GLU A 181 10.16 0.75 19.56
C GLU A 181 8.95 0.26 20.36
N GLU A 182 9.02 0.41 21.68
CA GLU A 182 7.93 0.00 22.56
C GLU A 182 6.78 1.01 22.44
N VAL A 183 5.69 0.59 21.80
CA VAL A 183 4.51 1.43 21.55
C VAL A 183 3.22 0.67 21.81
N ASP A 184 2.21 1.39 22.28
CA ASP A 184 0.83 0.90 22.27
C ASP A 184 0.29 0.97 20.84
N VAL A 185 -0.23 -0.15 20.36
CA VAL A 185 -0.79 -0.26 19.01
C VAL A 185 -2.28 -0.53 19.12
N ARG A 186 -3.08 0.23 18.39
CA ARG A 186 -4.52 -0.07 18.25
C ARG A 186 -4.75 -0.75 16.93
N LEU A 187 -5.20 -2.00 16.95
CA LEU A 187 -5.64 -2.69 15.74
C LEU A 187 -7.11 -2.36 15.49
N LYS A 188 -7.40 -1.85 14.32
CA LYS A 188 -8.75 -1.58 13.85
C LYS A 188 -9.02 -2.43 12.62
N LEU A 189 -10.03 -3.28 12.70
CA LEU A 189 -10.53 -4.05 11.56
C LEU A 189 -11.81 -3.37 11.06
N GLU A 190 -11.82 -2.98 9.79
CA GLU A 190 -12.97 -2.29 9.18
C GLU A 190 -13.56 -3.16 8.06
N ALA A 191 -14.80 -3.61 8.25
CA ALA A 191 -15.54 -4.43 7.30
C ALA A 191 -16.87 -3.74 6.98
N SER A 192 -17.00 -3.13 5.80
CA SER A 192 -18.22 -2.51 5.20
C SER A 192 -19.13 -1.68 6.13
N ASP A 193 -19.80 -2.28 7.11
CA ASP A 193 -20.74 -1.68 8.08
C ASP A 193 -20.29 -1.81 9.56
N ARG A 194 -19.16 -2.46 9.84
CA ARG A 194 -18.67 -2.76 11.19
C ARG A 194 -17.21 -2.39 11.38
N LYS A 195 -16.91 -1.89 12.59
CA LYS A 195 -15.56 -1.57 13.04
C LYS A 195 -15.29 -2.36 14.31
N TYR A 196 -14.24 -3.18 14.28
CA TYR A 196 -13.72 -3.87 15.46
C TYR A 196 -12.44 -3.18 15.89
N TYR A 197 -12.27 -3.01 17.19
CA TYR A 197 -11.10 -2.39 17.78
C TYR A 197 -10.54 -3.34 18.82
N ASP A 198 -9.24 -3.56 18.75
CA ASP A 198 -8.49 -4.17 19.84
C ASP A 198 -7.26 -3.29 20.16
N VAL A 199 -6.90 -3.26 21.44
CA VAL A 199 -5.74 -2.51 21.91
C VAL A 199 -4.65 -3.51 22.26
N VAL A 200 -3.61 -3.51 21.44
CA VAL A 200 -2.43 -4.32 21.64
C VAL A 200 -1.43 -3.54 22.46
N ARG A 201 -1.04 -4.12 23.60
CA ARG A 201 -0.04 -3.53 24.47
C ARG A 201 1.36 -4.04 24.14
N SER A 202 2.26 -3.07 24.12
CA SER A 202 3.71 -3.03 24.05
C SER A 202 4.53 -4.30 23.77
N GLY A 203 5.47 -4.15 22.82
CA GLY A 203 6.63 -5.01 22.62
C GLY A 203 7.63 -4.35 21.66
N VAL A 204 8.84 -4.90 21.58
CA VAL A 204 9.83 -4.56 20.55
C VAL A 204 10.11 -5.82 19.74
N GLY A 205 10.28 -5.68 18.43
CA GLY A 205 10.45 -6.81 17.53
C GLY A 205 9.12 -7.33 16.98
N ILE A 206 9.09 -8.61 16.61
CA ILE A 206 7.89 -9.23 16.04
C ILE A 206 6.98 -9.66 17.19
N ILE A 207 5.76 -9.13 17.23
CA ILE A 207 4.72 -9.54 18.15
C ILE A 207 3.57 -10.19 17.37
N SER A 208 2.99 -11.25 17.94
CA SER A 208 1.83 -11.93 17.39
C SER A 208 0.61 -11.61 18.23
N VAL A 209 -0.37 -10.96 17.63
CA VAL A 209 -1.57 -10.50 18.29
C VAL A 209 -2.74 -11.39 17.88
N PRO A 210 -3.38 -12.10 18.83
CA PRO A 210 -4.64 -12.77 18.54
C PRO A 210 -5.75 -11.73 18.40
N LEU A 211 -6.48 -11.77 17.28
CA LEU A 211 -7.72 -11.02 17.09
C LEU A 211 -8.88 -12.00 16.99
N ASP A 212 -9.85 -11.87 17.89
CA ASP A 212 -11.11 -12.60 17.84
C ASP A 212 -12.16 -11.77 17.11
N VAL A 213 -12.71 -12.31 16.03
CA VAL A 213 -13.75 -11.65 15.23
C VAL A 213 -14.96 -12.55 15.16
N ILE A 214 -16.13 -12.02 15.55
CA ILE A 214 -17.39 -12.75 15.47
C ILE A 214 -18.15 -12.30 14.23
N LEU A 215 -18.09 -13.10 13.16
CA LEU A 215 -18.86 -12.87 11.95
C LEU A 215 -20.26 -13.50 12.08
N VAL A 216 -21.27 -12.64 12.12
CA VAL A 216 -22.67 -13.08 12.12
C VAL A 216 -23.10 -13.35 10.67
N GLY A 217 -23.15 -14.62 10.25
CA GLY A 217 -23.68 -15.01 8.93
C GLY A 217 -22.86 -16.02 8.13
N GLY A 218 -21.64 -16.37 8.55
CA GLY A 218 -20.73 -17.23 7.77
C GLY A 218 -20.15 -16.51 6.54
N GLY A 219 -18.86 -16.71 6.25
CA GLY A 219 -18.17 -16.00 5.16
C GLY A 219 -16.66 -16.12 5.25
N THR A 220 -15.92 -15.32 4.47
CA THR A 220 -14.49 -15.06 4.66
C THR A 220 -14.25 -13.55 4.67
N LEU A 221 -13.26 -13.09 5.43
CA LEU A 221 -12.75 -11.72 5.30
C LEU A 221 -11.51 -11.76 4.43
N THR A 222 -11.40 -10.84 3.49
CA THR A 222 -10.18 -10.66 2.68
C THR A 222 -9.56 -9.32 3.01
N VAL A 223 -8.28 -9.30 3.35
CA VAL A 223 -7.52 -8.07 3.59
C VAL A 223 -7.40 -7.30 2.29
N THR A 224 -7.82 -6.05 2.27
CA THR A 224 -7.78 -5.22 1.05
C THR A 224 -6.56 -4.32 0.99
N ALA A 225 -6.10 -3.85 2.14
CA ALA A 225 -4.90 -3.03 2.28
C ALA A 225 -4.37 -3.12 3.72
N LEU A 226 -3.21 -2.52 3.94
CA LEU A 226 -2.57 -2.43 5.24
C LEU A 226 -2.23 -0.96 5.48
N GLN A 227 -2.84 -0.33 6.49
CA GLN A 227 -2.73 1.10 6.71
C GLN A 227 -2.21 1.39 8.11
N SER A 228 -1.20 2.26 8.22
CA SER A 228 -0.84 2.87 9.51
C SER A 228 -1.62 4.17 9.66
N GLY A 229 -2.40 4.28 10.73
CA GLY A 229 -3.18 5.48 11.03
C GLY A 229 -2.38 6.55 11.79
N VAL A 230 -3.04 7.69 11.99
CA VAL A 230 -2.43 8.96 12.43
C VAL A 230 -1.98 8.98 13.89
N GLU A 231 -2.38 8.01 14.72
CA GLU A 231 -2.14 7.97 16.18
C GLU A 231 -1.45 6.69 16.66
N ARG A 232 -0.46 6.22 15.91
CA ARG A 232 0.11 4.87 16.13
C ARG A 232 -0.95 3.76 16.13
N SER A 233 -2.02 3.99 15.38
CA SER A 233 -3.05 3.02 15.11
C SER A 233 -2.71 2.24 13.85
N LEU A 234 -3.23 1.04 13.76
CA LEU A 234 -3.17 0.20 12.60
C LEU A 234 -4.59 -0.06 12.12
N GLU A 235 -4.81 0.13 10.83
CA GLU A 235 -6.07 -0.22 10.20
C GLU A 235 -5.83 -1.35 9.21
N ILE A 236 -6.57 -2.45 9.38
CA ILE A 236 -6.62 -3.58 8.47
C ILE A 236 -7.99 -3.52 7.80
N PRO A 237 -8.13 -2.78 6.69
CA PRO A 237 -9.36 -2.81 5.92
C PRO A 237 -9.57 -4.22 5.35
N VAL A 238 -10.80 -4.71 5.47
CA VAL A 238 -11.21 -6.03 4.99
C VAL A 238 -12.52 -5.97 4.23
N THR A 239 -12.67 -6.84 3.24
CA THR A 239 -13.95 -7.08 2.56
C THR A 239 -14.55 -8.39 3.04
N PHE A 240 -15.85 -8.37 3.36
CA PHE A 240 -16.60 -9.56 3.75
C PHE A 240 -17.21 -10.25 2.53
N ASN A 241 -16.87 -11.52 2.35
CA ASN A 241 -17.42 -12.40 1.31
C ASN A 241 -18.36 -13.42 1.96
N PRO A 242 -19.69 -13.27 1.85
CA PRO A 242 -20.64 -14.21 2.43
C PRO A 242 -20.52 -15.59 1.77
N GLN A 243 -20.68 -16.67 2.53
CA GLN A 243 -20.88 -17.99 1.94
C GLN A 243 -22.31 -18.10 1.42
N ASN A 244 -22.47 -18.37 0.13
CA ASN A 244 -23.77 -18.66 -0.49
C ASN A 244 -24.37 -19.97 0.02
#